data_AF-A0A0P0NGK0-F1
#
_entry.id   AF-A0A0P0NGK0-F1
#
_cell.length_a   1.000
_cell.length_b   1.000
_cell.length_c   1.000
_cell.angle_alpha   90.00
_cell.angle_beta   90.00
_cell.angle_gamma   90.00
#
_symmetry.space_group_name_H-M   'P 1'
#
loop_
_entity.id
_entity.type
_entity.pdbx_description
1 polymer ?
#
loop_
_entity_poly.entity_id
_entity_poly.type
_entity_poly.pdbx_seq_one_letter_code
_entity_poly.pdbx_strand_id
1 'polypeptide(L)'
;MEGVYRNFYRNFYRRTNGFIPVAPMGQTVYPGDFFQISNGQMIVLGNIFRNQVIDVHEVEIGDQYQLNPTGWSFSDGVTKPYSGRGTGRGPIAGEFEFCKQILAFAGRGSFIFKANEPESVKILNWNEIQQALIIRLTQTYYSFRSVYVVSETVAAADWTLAIAGASQAELEIATDAENFGLLDLFGHHSSRTIQSRDIEFYQREEKRKSSFYKAKKLVLREERMENLITDLMVQWRDYNEWASRFYAYDYHYDLHYNANMVAFSEINTLDMLPPNELNPNTALLYFKWIEASLDDVEKLFTSDGE
;
A
#
# COMPACT_ATOMS: atom_id res chain seq x y z
N MET A 1 6.13 7.29 6.49
CA MET A 1 6.16 6.20 7.49
C MET A 1 7.57 6.08 8.07
N GLU A 2 7.73 5.69 9.34
CA GLU A 2 9.08 5.50 9.91
C GLU A 2 9.87 4.37 9.23
N GLY A 3 11.19 4.54 9.09
CA GLY A 3 12.07 3.54 8.47
C GLY A 3 12.10 2.17 9.16
N VAL A 4 11.64 2.10 10.42
CA VAL A 4 11.55 0.84 11.20
C VAL A 4 10.63 -0.21 10.56
N TYR A 5 9.59 0.21 9.83
CA TYR A 5 8.66 -0.70 9.14
C TYR A 5 9.19 -1.18 7.78
N ARG A 6 10.20 -0.51 7.21
CA ARG A 6 10.68 -0.74 5.83
C ARG A 6 11.08 -2.18 5.56
N ASN A 7 11.76 -2.81 6.53
CA ASN A 7 12.20 -4.20 6.40
C ASN A 7 11.02 -5.16 6.31
N PHE A 8 9.99 -4.95 7.14
CA PHE A 8 8.76 -5.75 7.12
C PHE A 8 8.06 -5.63 5.76
N TYR A 9 7.80 -4.41 5.28
CA TYR A 9 7.09 -4.18 4.02
C TYR A 9 7.81 -4.80 2.82
N ARG A 10 9.14 -4.66 2.73
CA ARG A 10 9.94 -5.30 1.67
C ARG A 10 9.84 -6.81 1.68
N ASN A 11 9.99 -7.42 2.85
CA ASN A 11 9.91 -8.87 2.99
C ASN A 11 8.49 -9.36 2.73
N PHE A 12 7.48 -8.62 3.19
CA PHE A 12 6.08 -8.95 2.96
C PHE A 12 5.76 -9.05 1.47
N TYR A 13 6.12 -8.01 0.70
CA TYR A 13 5.96 -8.01 -0.75
C TYR A 13 6.63 -9.21 -1.43
N ARG A 14 7.88 -9.52 -1.05
CA ARG A 14 8.65 -10.63 -1.64
C ARG A 14 8.08 -12.01 -1.26
N ARG A 15 7.69 -12.20 0.00
CA ARG A 15 7.23 -13.49 0.54
C ARG A 15 5.82 -13.85 0.11
N THR A 16 4.95 -12.85 -0.03
CA THR A 16 3.54 -13.02 -0.38
C THR A 16 3.26 -12.92 -1.88
N ASN A 17 4.31 -12.80 -2.72
CA ASN A 17 4.17 -12.63 -4.16
C ASN A 17 3.38 -11.36 -4.55
N GLY A 18 3.77 -10.24 -3.95
CA GLY A 18 3.34 -8.91 -4.38
C GLY A 18 2.29 -8.21 -3.51
N PHE A 19 1.84 -8.80 -2.40
CA PHE A 19 0.94 -8.09 -1.49
C PHE A 19 1.67 -7.02 -0.68
N ILE A 20 0.94 -5.96 -0.37
CA ILE A 20 1.42 -4.81 0.40
C ILE A 20 0.49 -4.63 1.61
N PRO A 21 1.01 -4.53 2.83
CA PRO A 21 0.20 -4.15 3.99
C PRO A 21 -0.37 -2.74 3.83
N VAL A 22 -1.62 -2.51 4.26
CA VAL A 22 -2.21 -1.16 4.22
C VAL A 22 -1.42 -0.21 5.15
N ALA A 23 -1.24 1.03 4.70
CA ALA A 23 -0.48 2.07 5.37
C ALA A 23 -1.35 3.33 5.50
N PRO A 24 -1.73 3.80 6.71
CA PRO A 24 -1.38 3.26 8.02
C PRO A 24 -2.02 1.89 8.31
N MET A 25 -1.37 1.08 9.15
CA MET A 25 -1.86 -0.24 9.53
C MET A 25 -3.21 -0.15 10.25
N GLY A 26 -4.08 -1.12 10.01
CA GLY A 26 -5.42 -1.21 10.61
C GLY A 26 -6.54 -0.60 9.76
N GLN A 27 -6.22 0.16 8.71
CA GLN A 27 -7.19 0.56 7.70
C GLN A 27 -7.61 -0.67 6.85
N THR A 28 -8.88 -0.69 6.47
CA THR A 28 -9.44 -1.70 5.56
C THR A 28 -9.54 -1.12 4.16
N VAL A 29 -9.18 -1.94 3.17
CA VAL A 29 -9.28 -1.61 1.75
C VAL A 29 -10.06 -2.70 1.01
N TYR A 30 -10.68 -2.35 -0.10
CA TYR A 30 -11.51 -3.26 -0.88
C TYR A 30 -11.09 -3.28 -2.35
N PRO A 31 -11.32 -4.38 -3.09
CA PRO A 31 -11.16 -4.38 -4.53
C PRO A 31 -11.94 -3.21 -5.16
N GLY A 32 -11.28 -2.51 -6.08
CA GLY A 32 -11.83 -1.31 -6.71
C GLY A 32 -11.59 -0.01 -5.95
N ASP A 33 -11.03 -0.02 -4.73
CA ASP A 33 -10.60 1.22 -4.09
C ASP A 33 -9.48 1.85 -4.92
N PHE A 34 -9.64 3.13 -5.27
CA PHE A 34 -8.60 3.90 -5.92
C PHE A 34 -7.99 4.92 -4.97
N PHE A 35 -6.68 5.07 -5.04
CA PHE A 35 -5.92 5.79 -4.02
C PHE A 35 -4.64 6.42 -4.58
N GLN A 36 -4.03 7.27 -3.75
CA GLN A 36 -2.70 7.82 -3.95
C GLN A 36 -1.81 7.47 -2.76
N ILE A 37 -0.51 7.37 -3.02
CA ILE A 37 0.50 7.34 -1.96
C ILE A 37 1.04 8.75 -1.84
N SER A 38 0.94 9.35 -0.66
CA SER A 38 1.49 10.67 -0.37
C SER A 38 2.00 10.70 1.07
N ASN A 39 3.18 11.28 1.28
CA ASN A 39 3.81 11.39 2.61
C ASN A 39 3.88 10.06 3.37
N GLY A 40 4.12 8.98 2.65
CA GLY A 40 4.23 7.65 3.22
C GLY A 40 2.92 7.02 3.71
N GLN A 41 1.78 7.51 3.22
CA GLN A 41 0.45 7.00 3.57
C GLN A 41 -0.38 6.73 2.30
N MET A 42 -1.25 5.73 2.39
CA MET A 42 -2.29 5.46 1.42
C MET A 42 -3.48 6.38 1.69
N ILE A 43 -3.79 7.26 0.75
CA ILE A 43 -4.95 8.13 0.78
C ILE A 43 -5.99 7.55 -0.17
N VAL A 44 -7.00 6.88 0.37
CA VAL A 44 -8.13 6.36 -0.42
C VAL A 44 -8.98 7.53 -0.89
N LEU A 45 -9.19 7.60 -2.20
CA LEU A 45 -9.88 8.69 -2.87
C LEU A 45 -11.33 8.32 -3.21
N GLY A 46 -11.60 7.03 -3.37
CA GLY A 46 -12.92 6.50 -3.63
C GLY A 46 -12.86 5.03 -4.04
N ASN A 47 -13.97 4.53 -4.57
CA ASN A 47 -14.09 3.17 -5.05
C ASN A 47 -14.81 3.16 -6.40
N ILE A 48 -14.32 2.35 -7.36
CA ILE A 48 -14.84 2.34 -8.74
C ILE A 48 -16.35 2.04 -8.83
N PHE A 49 -16.92 1.33 -7.84
CA PHE A 49 -18.35 1.04 -7.77
C PHE A 49 -19.12 2.18 -7.11
N ARG A 50 -18.67 2.62 -5.93
CA ARG A 50 -19.35 3.67 -5.16
C ARG A 50 -19.41 4.99 -5.90
N ASN A 51 -18.36 5.30 -6.65
CA ASN A 51 -18.24 6.51 -7.45
C ASN A 51 -18.82 6.34 -8.86
N GLN A 52 -19.44 5.19 -9.17
CA GLN A 52 -20.02 4.88 -10.49
C GLN A 52 -19.00 5.02 -11.63
N VAL A 53 -17.72 4.76 -11.34
CA VAL A 53 -16.66 4.75 -12.35
C VAL A 53 -16.84 3.54 -13.25
N ILE A 54 -17.27 2.39 -12.75
CA ILE A 54 -17.63 1.21 -13.53
C ILE A 54 -18.97 0.68 -13.00
N ASP A 55 -19.80 0.13 -13.88
CA ASP A 55 -21.03 -0.52 -13.44
C ASP A 55 -20.68 -1.80 -12.65
N VAL A 56 -21.33 -2.02 -11.50
CA VAL A 56 -21.09 -3.21 -10.68
C VAL A 56 -21.34 -4.52 -11.45
N HIS A 57 -22.22 -4.49 -12.45
CA HIS A 57 -22.54 -5.65 -13.29
C HIS A 57 -21.49 -5.91 -14.38
N GLU A 58 -20.60 -4.96 -14.66
CA GLU A 58 -19.49 -5.10 -15.61
C GLU A 58 -18.24 -5.73 -14.95
N VAL A 59 -18.24 -5.95 -13.63
CA VAL A 59 -17.07 -6.46 -12.90
C VAL A 59 -17.35 -7.84 -12.30
N GLU A 60 -16.48 -8.77 -12.64
CA GLU A 60 -16.46 -10.11 -12.04
C GLU A 60 -15.53 -10.11 -10.83
N ILE A 61 -16.09 -10.32 -9.64
CA ILE A 61 -15.34 -10.49 -8.40
C ILE A 61 -15.27 -11.98 -8.07
N GLY A 62 -14.07 -12.49 -7.90
CA GLY A 62 -13.84 -13.81 -7.32
C GLY A 62 -13.47 -13.66 -5.84
N ASP A 63 -14.05 -14.51 -5.00
CA ASP A 63 -13.84 -14.53 -3.56
C ASP A 63 -13.33 -15.89 -3.07
N GLN A 64 -12.94 -15.95 -1.78
CA GLN A 64 -12.57 -17.18 -1.07
C GLN A 64 -11.40 -17.97 -1.69
N TYR A 65 -10.50 -17.30 -2.40
CA TYR A 65 -9.27 -17.95 -2.87
C TYR A 65 -8.32 -18.17 -1.69
N GLN A 66 -8.24 -19.41 -1.22
CA GLN A 66 -7.30 -19.78 -0.17
C GLN A 66 -5.86 -19.59 -0.66
N LEU A 67 -5.10 -18.80 0.10
CA LEU A 67 -3.67 -18.61 -0.13
C LEU A 67 -2.87 -19.62 0.70
N ASN A 68 -1.66 -19.92 0.24
CA ASN A 68 -0.76 -20.83 0.95
C ASN A 68 -0.38 -20.24 2.32
N PRO A 69 -0.79 -20.85 3.45
CA PRO A 69 -0.52 -20.30 4.79
C PRO A 69 0.98 -20.19 5.11
N THR A 70 1.82 -21.04 4.53
CA THR A 70 3.28 -20.99 4.79
C THR A 70 3.93 -19.72 4.27
N GLY A 71 3.37 -19.10 3.22
CA GLY A 71 3.83 -17.80 2.71
C GLY A 71 3.46 -16.61 3.61
N TRP A 72 2.59 -16.84 4.59
CA TRP A 72 2.01 -15.84 5.49
C TRP A 72 2.47 -15.99 6.94
N SER A 73 3.54 -16.76 7.16
CA SER A 73 4.21 -16.90 8.46
C SER A 73 5.73 -16.82 8.25
N PHE A 74 6.32 -15.68 8.57
CA PHE A 74 7.75 -15.43 8.36
C PHE A 74 8.28 -14.37 9.33
N SER A 75 9.59 -14.41 9.54
CA SER A 75 10.29 -13.48 10.43
C SER A 75 11.66 -13.15 9.86
N ASP A 76 12.20 -12.02 10.28
CA ASP A 76 13.57 -11.61 10.00
C ASP A 76 14.23 -11.04 11.25
N GLY A 77 15.41 -11.56 11.59
CA GLY A 77 16.15 -11.17 12.80
C GLY A 77 15.45 -11.50 14.12
N VAL A 78 14.69 -12.61 14.19
CA VAL A 78 14.02 -13.04 15.43
C VAL A 78 14.52 -14.40 15.87
N THR A 79 14.83 -14.52 17.15
CA THR A 79 15.18 -15.78 17.81
C THR A 79 14.19 -16.08 18.93
N LYS A 80 14.10 -17.36 19.30
CA LYS A 80 13.21 -17.86 20.35
C LYS A 80 14.07 -18.41 21.49
N PRO A 81 14.76 -17.56 22.28
CA PRO A 81 15.70 -18.01 23.32
C PRO A 81 15.04 -18.87 24.40
N TYR A 82 13.74 -18.71 24.60
CA TYR A 82 12.98 -19.52 25.55
C TYR A 82 11.59 -19.85 25.00
N SER A 83 11.22 -21.14 25.10
CA SER A 83 9.85 -21.60 24.96
C SER A 83 9.67 -22.80 25.87
N GLY A 84 8.79 -22.70 26.86
CA GLY A 84 8.68 -23.71 27.91
C GLY A 84 7.47 -23.54 28.81
N ARG A 85 7.31 -24.50 29.72
CA ARG A 85 6.28 -24.48 30.76
C ARG A 85 6.84 -23.82 32.03
N GLY A 86 5.98 -23.10 32.73
CA GLY A 86 6.23 -22.52 34.04
C GLY A 86 5.08 -22.82 34.98
N THR A 87 5.34 -22.71 36.27
CA THR A 87 4.32 -22.79 37.33
C THR A 87 4.22 -21.44 38.02
N GLY A 88 2.99 -20.95 38.18
CA GLY A 88 2.67 -19.73 38.91
C GLY A 88 1.90 -20.07 40.19
N ARG A 89 1.95 -19.18 41.19
CA ARG A 89 1.09 -19.26 42.37
C ARG A 89 0.17 -18.05 42.42
N GLY A 90 -1.13 -18.30 42.31
CA GLY A 90 -2.17 -17.29 42.43
C GLY A 90 -2.81 -17.28 43.82
N PRO A 91 -3.25 -16.11 44.34
CA PRO A 91 -3.88 -16.01 45.66
C PRO A 91 -5.25 -16.71 45.76
N ILE A 92 -5.90 -17.01 44.62
CA ILE A 92 -7.25 -17.61 44.57
C ILE A 92 -7.21 -19.07 44.08
N ALA A 93 -6.38 -19.38 43.07
CA ALA A 93 -6.41 -20.68 42.38
C ALA A 93 -5.32 -21.67 42.83
N GLY A 94 -4.39 -21.26 43.70
CA GLY A 94 -3.24 -22.09 44.07
C GLY A 94 -2.16 -22.11 42.98
N GLU A 95 -1.48 -23.25 42.82
CA GLU A 95 -0.51 -23.47 41.74
C GLU A 95 -1.23 -23.66 40.40
N PHE A 96 -0.80 -22.92 39.37
CA PHE A 96 -1.30 -23.07 38.01
C PHE A 96 -0.13 -23.22 37.04
N GLU A 97 -0.32 -24.00 35.98
CA GLU A 97 0.64 -24.11 34.90
C GLU A 97 0.38 -23.05 33.83
N PHE A 98 1.44 -22.53 33.25
CA PHE A 98 1.37 -21.66 32.09
C PHE A 98 2.48 -22.02 31.12
N CYS A 99 2.29 -21.71 29.85
CA CYS A 99 3.38 -21.79 28.88
C CYS A 99 3.88 -20.38 28.60
N LYS A 100 5.20 -20.21 28.48
CA LYS A 100 5.87 -18.93 28.24
C LYS A 100 6.83 -19.04 27.05
N GLN A 101 6.86 -18.00 26.24
CA GLN A 101 7.75 -17.84 25.10
C GLN A 101 8.39 -16.44 25.16
N ILE A 102 9.71 -16.38 24.97
CA ILE A 102 10.46 -15.13 24.83
C ILE A 102 10.93 -15.05 23.39
N LEU A 103 10.67 -13.91 22.75
CA LEU A 103 11.16 -13.56 21.42
C LEU A 103 12.20 -12.45 21.56
N ALA A 104 13.41 -12.71 21.06
CA ALA A 104 14.50 -11.73 21.06
C ALA A 104 14.79 -11.28 19.62
N PHE A 105 14.85 -9.97 19.42
CA PHE A 105 15.03 -9.33 18.12
C PHE A 105 16.46 -8.83 17.96
N ALA A 106 17.07 -9.11 16.81
CA ALA A 106 18.48 -8.83 16.55
C ALA A 106 18.79 -7.34 16.30
N GLY A 107 17.80 -6.57 15.82
CA GLY A 107 18.01 -5.20 15.35
C GLY A 107 16.71 -4.39 15.30
N ARG A 108 16.83 -3.06 15.22
CA ARG A 108 15.71 -2.19 14.86
C ARG A 108 15.17 -2.61 13.49
N GLY A 109 13.85 -2.78 13.38
CA GLY A 109 13.18 -3.26 12.17
C GLY A 109 13.22 -4.77 11.95
N SER A 110 13.83 -5.55 12.86
CA SER A 110 13.58 -7.00 12.92
C SER A 110 12.10 -7.25 13.26
N PHE A 111 11.52 -8.30 12.71
CA PHE A 111 10.09 -8.53 12.82
C PHE A 111 9.71 -10.02 12.80
N ILE A 112 8.53 -10.32 13.32
CA ILE A 112 7.86 -11.61 13.17
C ILE A 112 6.40 -11.37 12.79
N PHE A 113 5.95 -12.05 11.74
CA PHE A 113 4.59 -11.98 11.22
C PHE A 113 4.01 -13.38 11.08
N LYS A 114 2.73 -13.50 11.44
CA LYS A 114 1.96 -14.73 11.29
C LYS A 114 0.51 -14.38 10.96
N ALA A 115 -0.04 -15.01 9.95
CA ALA A 115 -1.46 -14.95 9.64
C ALA A 115 -2.01 -16.36 9.37
N ASN A 116 -3.21 -16.63 9.87
CA ASN A 116 -3.88 -17.91 9.72
C ASN A 116 -4.99 -17.81 8.67
N GLU A 117 -5.13 -18.85 7.86
CA GLU A 117 -6.18 -18.99 6.83
C GLU A 117 -6.32 -17.72 5.95
N PRO A 118 -5.24 -17.27 5.29
CA PRO A 118 -5.33 -16.12 4.38
C PRO A 118 -6.19 -16.45 3.16
N GLU A 119 -7.18 -15.61 2.89
CA GLU A 119 -8.08 -15.72 1.74
C GLU A 119 -8.06 -14.43 0.92
N SER A 120 -8.05 -14.55 -0.41
CA SER A 120 -8.08 -13.40 -1.31
C SER A 120 -9.42 -13.19 -2.01
N VAL A 121 -9.71 -11.92 -2.26
CA VAL A 121 -10.82 -11.43 -3.09
C VAL A 121 -10.22 -10.57 -4.19
N LYS A 122 -10.57 -10.81 -5.46
CA LYS A 122 -9.95 -10.12 -6.60
C LYS A 122 -10.92 -9.85 -7.75
N ILE A 123 -10.58 -8.84 -8.55
CA ILE A 123 -11.21 -8.57 -9.83
C ILE A 123 -10.68 -9.56 -10.87
N LEU A 124 -11.56 -10.38 -11.46
CA LEU A 124 -11.19 -11.43 -12.41
C LEU A 124 -11.06 -10.91 -13.84
N ASN A 125 -11.99 -10.06 -14.25
CA ASN A 125 -12.09 -9.55 -15.61
C ASN A 125 -11.37 -8.19 -15.81
N TRP A 126 -10.24 -7.97 -15.13
CA TRP A 126 -9.48 -6.71 -15.19
C TRP A 126 -9.22 -6.23 -16.63
N ASN A 127 -8.90 -7.15 -17.53
CA ASN A 127 -8.57 -6.83 -18.92
C ASN A 127 -9.74 -6.20 -19.70
N GLU A 128 -10.98 -6.48 -19.30
CA GLU A 128 -12.20 -5.96 -19.93
C GLU A 128 -12.48 -4.53 -19.45
N ILE A 129 -12.24 -4.26 -18.17
CA ILE A 129 -12.60 -2.98 -17.55
C ILE A 129 -11.46 -1.94 -17.59
N GLN A 130 -10.22 -2.36 -17.83
CA GLN A 130 -9.04 -1.49 -17.69
C GLN A 130 -9.08 -0.23 -18.57
N GLN A 131 -9.63 -0.32 -19.79
CA GLN A 131 -9.70 0.83 -20.71
C GLN A 131 -10.75 1.83 -20.26
N ALA A 132 -11.92 1.36 -19.82
CA ALA A 132 -12.95 2.19 -19.23
C ALA A 132 -12.44 2.90 -17.97
N LEU A 133 -11.65 2.20 -17.14
CA LEU A 133 -10.98 2.79 -15.98
C LEU A 133 -9.99 3.89 -16.37
N ILE A 134 -9.16 3.69 -17.40
CA ILE A 134 -8.25 4.75 -17.90
C ILE A 134 -9.06 5.99 -18.27
N ILE A 135 -10.05 5.83 -19.14
CA ILE A 135 -10.86 6.95 -19.63
C ILE A 135 -11.51 7.66 -18.45
N ARG A 136 -12.30 6.95 -17.64
CA ARG A 136 -13.14 7.57 -16.63
C ARG A 136 -12.31 8.17 -15.47
N LEU A 137 -11.22 7.53 -15.03
CA LEU A 137 -10.38 8.09 -13.97
C LEU A 137 -9.55 9.30 -14.44
N THR A 138 -9.04 9.27 -15.68
CA THR A 138 -8.25 10.39 -16.22
C THR A 138 -9.08 11.58 -16.67
N GLN A 139 -10.33 11.34 -17.12
CA GLN A 139 -11.25 12.37 -17.58
C GLN A 139 -12.14 12.97 -16.51
N THR A 140 -12.37 12.30 -15.39
CA THR A 140 -13.38 12.73 -14.42
C THR A 140 -12.77 13.16 -13.09
N TYR A 141 -11.64 12.56 -12.68
CA TYR A 141 -11.20 12.66 -11.29
C TYR A 141 -9.73 13.01 -11.11
N TYR A 142 -8.81 12.47 -11.91
CA TYR A 142 -7.38 12.65 -11.68
C TYR A 142 -6.63 12.70 -13.00
N SER A 143 -6.42 13.90 -13.52
CA SER A 143 -5.44 14.08 -14.56
C SER A 143 -4.05 13.98 -13.91
N PHE A 144 -3.29 12.97 -14.38
CA PHE A 144 -1.83 12.84 -14.28
C PHE A 144 -1.15 12.59 -12.92
N ARG A 145 -1.90 12.38 -11.83
CA ARG A 145 -1.33 11.86 -10.58
C ARG A 145 -1.14 10.34 -10.65
N SER A 146 -0.17 9.80 -9.91
CA SER A 146 -0.01 8.34 -9.74
C SER A 146 -1.24 7.76 -9.02
N VAL A 147 -2.24 7.33 -9.79
CA VAL A 147 -3.44 6.66 -9.28
C VAL A 147 -3.21 5.17 -9.25
N TYR A 148 -3.56 4.57 -8.12
CA TYR A 148 -3.58 3.14 -7.93
C TYR A 148 -5.02 2.67 -7.82
N VAL A 149 -5.30 1.46 -8.27
CA VAL A 149 -6.57 0.76 -8.06
C VAL A 149 -6.27 -0.57 -7.42
N VAL A 150 -6.88 -0.85 -6.27
CA VAL A 150 -6.78 -2.14 -5.60
C VAL A 150 -7.43 -3.21 -6.47
N SER A 151 -6.65 -4.19 -6.90
CA SER A 151 -7.10 -5.26 -7.80
C SER A 151 -7.39 -6.57 -7.04
N GLU A 152 -6.70 -6.78 -5.94
CA GLU A 152 -6.82 -7.96 -5.08
C GLU A 152 -6.57 -7.56 -3.63
N THR A 153 -7.33 -8.15 -2.71
CA THR A 153 -7.22 -7.94 -1.28
C THR A 153 -7.15 -9.26 -0.53
N VAL A 154 -6.52 -9.27 0.64
CA VAL A 154 -6.45 -10.45 1.51
C VAL A 154 -6.95 -10.13 2.90
N ALA A 155 -7.78 -11.04 3.40
CA ALA A 155 -8.16 -11.11 4.80
C ALA A 155 -7.72 -12.47 5.37
N ALA A 156 -7.18 -12.45 6.58
CA ALA A 156 -6.86 -13.66 7.34
C ALA A 156 -7.93 -13.87 8.43
N ALA A 157 -8.08 -15.10 8.93
CA ALA A 157 -8.91 -15.34 10.11
C ALA A 157 -8.41 -14.50 11.30
N ASP A 158 -7.10 -14.53 11.51
CA ASP A 158 -6.37 -13.68 12.43
C ASP A 158 -4.94 -13.44 11.90
N TRP A 159 -4.32 -12.35 12.35
CA TRP A 159 -2.90 -12.10 12.12
C TRP A 159 -2.24 -11.40 13.29
N THR A 160 -0.94 -11.62 13.46
CA THR A 160 -0.12 -10.98 14.48
C THR A 160 1.20 -10.51 13.89
N LEU A 161 1.60 -9.28 14.24
CA LEU A 161 2.85 -8.65 13.83
C LEU A 161 3.55 -8.05 15.05
N ALA A 162 4.85 -8.28 15.16
CA ALA A 162 5.73 -7.56 16.06
C ALA A 162 6.94 -7.01 15.30
N ILE A 163 7.30 -5.75 15.54
CA ILE A 163 8.46 -5.08 14.94
C ILE A 163 9.28 -4.43 16.06
N ALA A 164 10.58 -4.69 16.07
CA ALA A 164 11.52 -4.13 17.03
C ALA A 164 11.83 -2.65 16.73
N GLY A 165 11.77 -1.82 17.76
CA GLY A 165 12.22 -0.42 17.73
C GLY A 165 13.71 -0.25 18.01
N ALA A 166 14.35 -1.21 18.66
CA ALA A 166 15.79 -1.20 18.97
C ALA A 166 16.45 -2.58 18.81
N SER A 167 17.79 -2.62 18.94
CA SER A 167 18.63 -3.81 18.76
C SER A 167 18.62 -4.82 19.92
N GLN A 168 17.89 -4.54 21.00
CA GLN A 168 17.73 -5.43 22.16
C GLN A 168 16.25 -5.56 22.53
N ALA A 169 15.37 -5.44 21.53
CA ALA A 169 13.95 -5.56 21.75
C ALA A 169 13.59 -7.00 22.12
N GLU A 170 12.65 -7.13 23.04
CA GLU A 170 12.20 -8.40 23.57
C GLU A 170 10.69 -8.40 23.75
N LEU A 171 10.05 -9.50 23.37
CA LEU A 171 8.64 -9.74 23.60
C LEU A 171 8.45 -11.03 24.38
N GLU A 172 7.89 -10.90 25.58
CA GLU A 172 7.52 -12.03 26.43
C GLU A 172 6.01 -12.28 26.33
N ILE A 173 5.66 -13.52 26.01
CA ILE A 173 4.29 -13.98 25.81
C ILE A 173 4.05 -15.19 26.71
N ALA A 174 2.88 -15.25 27.33
CA ALA A 174 2.45 -16.43 28.06
C ALA A 174 1.01 -16.82 27.70
N THR A 175 0.66 -18.09 27.94
CA THR A 175 -0.71 -18.57 27.86
C THR A 175 -1.02 -19.48 29.05
N ASP A 176 -2.27 -19.42 29.49
CA ASP A 176 -2.89 -20.29 30.49
C ASP A 176 -3.36 -21.63 29.91
N ALA A 177 -3.37 -21.79 28.59
CA ALA A 177 -3.72 -23.05 27.94
C ALA A 177 -2.55 -24.04 27.97
N GLU A 178 -2.79 -25.25 28.48
CA GLU A 178 -1.87 -26.37 28.31
C GLU A 178 -1.77 -26.76 26.84
N ASN A 179 -0.64 -26.47 26.20
CA ASN A 179 -0.32 -27.00 24.89
C ASN A 179 0.69 -28.14 25.02
N PHE A 180 0.31 -29.32 24.52
CA PHE A 180 1.16 -30.52 24.48
C PHE A 180 1.99 -30.50 23.18
N GLY A 181 3.08 -29.70 23.12
CA GLY A 181 3.96 -29.67 21.96
C GLY A 181 5.06 -28.60 21.95
N LEU A 182 5.86 -28.57 20.86
CA LEU A 182 6.81 -27.50 20.53
C LEU A 182 6.04 -26.19 20.35
N LEU A 183 6.25 -25.29 21.30
CA LEU A 183 5.31 -24.25 21.66
C LEU A 183 5.59 -22.96 20.88
N ASP A 184 4.73 -22.65 19.90
CA ASP A 184 4.70 -21.34 19.24
C ASP A 184 3.49 -20.56 19.74
N LEU A 185 3.70 -19.73 20.77
CA LEU A 185 2.65 -18.92 21.38
C LEU A 185 2.33 -17.66 20.57
N PHE A 186 3.25 -17.24 19.70
CA PHE A 186 3.07 -16.05 18.89
C PHE A 186 1.81 -16.17 18.01
N GLY A 187 0.87 -15.25 18.24
CA GLY A 187 -0.43 -15.20 17.56
C GLY A 187 -1.47 -16.20 18.06
N HIS A 188 -1.22 -16.93 19.14
CA HIS A 188 -2.24 -17.84 19.70
C HIS A 188 -3.36 -17.03 20.38
N HIS A 189 -4.62 -17.43 20.22
CA HIS A 189 -5.79 -16.67 20.72
C HIS A 189 -5.77 -16.46 22.25
N SER A 190 -5.32 -17.46 23.00
CA SER A 190 -5.17 -17.40 24.47
C SER A 190 -3.83 -16.80 24.93
N SER A 191 -2.98 -16.34 24.01
CA SER A 191 -1.71 -15.69 24.37
C SER A 191 -1.95 -14.29 24.94
N ARG A 192 -1.12 -13.94 25.92
CA ARG A 192 -1.07 -12.61 26.56
C ARG A 192 0.37 -12.13 26.60
N THR A 193 0.57 -10.85 26.32
CA THR A 193 1.87 -10.19 26.49
C THR A 193 2.14 -9.97 27.97
N ILE A 194 3.26 -10.49 28.45
CA ILE A 194 3.75 -10.27 29.81
C ILE A 194 4.67 -9.06 29.83
N GLN A 195 5.56 -8.96 28.84
CA GLN A 195 6.51 -7.87 28.72
C GLN A 195 6.73 -7.52 27.26
N SER A 196 6.83 -6.22 26.98
CA SER A 196 7.20 -5.68 25.68
C SER A 196 8.27 -4.62 25.90
N ARG A 197 9.52 -4.92 25.51
CA ARG A 197 10.67 -4.04 25.68
C ARG A 197 11.18 -3.61 24.32
N ASP A 198 11.27 -2.30 24.10
CA ASP A 198 11.80 -1.69 22.87
C ASP A 198 11.15 -2.22 21.57
N ILE A 199 9.88 -2.66 21.66
CA ILE A 199 9.04 -3.05 20.52
C ILE A 199 8.33 -1.81 20.02
N GLU A 200 8.54 -1.48 18.75
CA GLU A 200 7.93 -0.32 18.10
C GLU A 200 6.46 -0.57 17.79
N PHE A 201 6.16 -1.76 17.29
CA PHE A 201 4.83 -2.12 16.86
C PHE A 201 4.51 -3.54 17.30
N TYR A 202 3.36 -3.70 17.94
CA TYR A 202 2.80 -5.01 18.25
C TYR A 202 1.29 -4.97 18.09
N GLN A 203 0.75 -5.76 17.17
CA GLN A 203 -0.68 -5.87 16.94
C GLN A 203 -1.07 -7.32 16.70
N ARG A 204 -2.16 -7.73 17.35
CA ARG A 204 -2.95 -8.91 17.01
C ARG A 204 -4.30 -8.43 16.50
N GLU A 205 -4.66 -8.84 15.29
CA GLU A 205 -5.98 -8.61 14.72
C GLU A 205 -6.71 -9.95 14.67
N GLU A 206 -7.84 -10.01 15.39
CA GLU A 206 -8.67 -11.22 15.50
C GLU A 206 -9.88 -11.15 14.55
N LYS A 207 -10.11 -10.01 13.91
CA LYS A 207 -11.20 -9.84 12.95
C LYS A 207 -10.67 -10.05 11.54
N ARG A 208 -11.47 -10.73 10.73
CA ARG A 208 -11.24 -10.89 9.29
C ARG A 208 -11.38 -9.56 8.55
N LYS A 209 -10.33 -8.74 8.58
CA LYS A 209 -10.22 -7.45 7.89
C LYS A 209 -9.28 -7.56 6.70
N SER A 210 -9.68 -6.96 5.59
CA SER A 210 -8.82 -6.78 4.42
C SER A 210 -7.71 -5.77 4.73
N SER A 211 -6.56 -6.29 5.16
CA SER A 211 -5.44 -5.49 5.68
C SER A 211 -4.22 -5.50 4.74
N PHE A 212 -4.32 -6.25 3.63
CA PHE A 212 -3.25 -6.46 2.67
C PHE A 212 -3.83 -6.43 1.25
N TYR A 213 -3.10 -5.87 0.30
CA TYR A 213 -3.63 -5.65 -1.04
C TYR A 213 -2.57 -5.79 -2.13
N LYS A 214 -3.03 -6.00 -3.36
CA LYS A 214 -2.30 -5.69 -4.59
C LYS A 214 -3.03 -4.56 -5.31
N ALA A 215 -2.27 -3.74 -6.01
CA ALA A 215 -2.82 -2.65 -6.77
C ALA A 215 -2.20 -2.58 -8.16
N LYS A 216 -3.01 -2.03 -9.07
CA LYS A 216 -2.60 -1.64 -10.41
C LYS A 216 -2.35 -0.14 -10.40
N LYS A 217 -1.19 0.29 -10.87
CA LYS A 217 -0.79 1.69 -10.96
C LYS A 217 -0.96 2.19 -12.38
N LEU A 218 -1.59 3.34 -12.51
CA LEU A 218 -1.70 4.05 -13.77
C LEU A 218 -0.36 4.77 -14.04
N VAL A 219 0.25 4.49 -15.19
CA VAL A 219 1.50 5.11 -15.62
C VAL A 219 1.40 5.63 -17.04
N LEU A 220 2.21 6.63 -17.36
CA LEU A 220 2.40 7.03 -18.75
C LEU A 220 3.29 6.04 -19.49
N ARG A 221 3.05 5.93 -20.79
CA ARG A 221 3.92 5.21 -21.71
C ARG A 221 5.12 6.11 -22.03
N GLU A 222 6.30 5.69 -21.59
CA GLU A 222 7.58 6.42 -21.76
C GLU A 222 7.84 6.81 -23.22
N GLU A 223 7.57 5.90 -24.17
CA GLU A 223 7.73 6.12 -25.62
C GLU A 223 6.91 7.28 -26.20
N ARG A 224 5.91 7.78 -25.46
CA ARG A 224 5.00 8.83 -25.90
C ARG A 224 5.12 10.10 -25.07
N MET A 225 5.99 10.11 -24.06
CA MET A 225 6.19 11.27 -23.18
C MET A 225 6.81 12.45 -23.92
N GLU A 226 7.84 12.21 -24.74
CA GLU A 226 8.46 13.26 -25.56
C GLU A 226 7.47 13.87 -26.55
N ASN A 227 6.60 13.04 -27.14
CA ASN A 227 5.54 13.51 -28.02
C ASN A 227 4.50 14.34 -27.26
N LEU A 228 4.07 13.90 -26.08
CA LEU A 228 3.16 14.66 -25.23
C LEU A 228 3.76 16.01 -24.82
N ILE A 229 5.01 16.04 -24.38
CA ILE A 229 5.70 17.29 -24.01
C ILE A 229 5.80 18.21 -25.23
N THR A 230 6.10 17.67 -26.41
CA THR A 230 6.15 18.43 -27.66
C THR A 230 4.79 19.01 -28.01
N ASP A 231 3.72 18.21 -27.94
CA ASP A 231 2.34 18.65 -28.22
C ASP A 231 1.90 19.76 -27.25
N LEU A 232 2.25 19.64 -25.97
CA LEU A 232 1.97 20.65 -24.95
C LEU A 232 2.79 21.93 -25.14
N MET A 233 4.06 21.80 -25.51
CA MET A 233 4.91 22.95 -25.84
C MET A 233 4.38 23.72 -27.06
N VAL A 234 3.82 23.03 -28.05
CA VAL A 234 3.15 23.67 -29.20
C VAL A 234 1.90 24.43 -28.75
N GLN A 235 1.02 23.80 -27.96
CA GLN A 235 -0.15 24.49 -27.40
C GLN A 235 0.23 25.72 -26.56
N TRP A 236 1.32 25.65 -25.80
CA TRP A 236 1.79 26.77 -24.97
C TRP A 236 2.40 27.91 -25.79
N ARG A 237 3.02 27.62 -26.94
CA ARG A 237 3.49 28.67 -27.86
C ARG A 237 2.33 29.50 -28.43
N ASP A 238 1.20 28.86 -28.67
CA ASP A 238 0.00 29.53 -29.18
C ASP A 238 -0.85 30.19 -28.07
N TYR A 239 -0.48 30.00 -26.79
CA TYR A 239 -1.24 30.48 -25.63
C TYR A 239 -1.34 32.01 -25.54
N ASN A 240 -0.47 32.79 -26.17
CA ASN A 240 -0.58 34.25 -26.13
C ASN A 240 -1.48 34.82 -27.24
N GLU A 241 -1.87 34.01 -28.24
CA GLU A 241 -2.64 34.50 -29.38
C GLU A 241 -4.12 34.75 -29.04
N TRP A 242 -4.68 34.03 -28.05
CA TRP A 242 -6.07 34.25 -27.65
C TRP A 242 -6.25 35.58 -26.91
N ALA A 243 -5.24 36.03 -26.15
CA ALA A 243 -5.31 37.23 -25.32
C ALA A 243 -5.49 38.50 -26.16
N SER A 244 -4.81 38.59 -27.32
CA SER A 244 -4.95 39.70 -28.27
C SER A 244 -6.29 39.72 -29.00
N ARG A 245 -6.97 38.56 -29.08
CA ARG A 245 -8.31 38.45 -29.68
C ARG A 245 -9.44 38.64 -28.67
N PHE A 246 -9.20 38.35 -27.39
CA PHE A 246 -10.21 38.39 -26.34
C PHE A 246 -10.28 39.75 -25.64
N TYR A 247 -9.14 40.36 -25.32
CA TYR A 247 -9.11 41.66 -24.68
C TYR A 247 -9.03 42.77 -25.72
N ALA A 248 -9.87 43.80 -25.57
CA ALA A 248 -9.81 45.00 -26.42
C ALA A 248 -8.59 45.89 -26.13
N TYR A 249 -7.85 45.59 -25.07
CA TYR A 249 -6.63 46.29 -24.68
C TYR A 249 -5.43 45.62 -25.37
N ASP A 250 -4.62 46.41 -26.07
CA ASP A 250 -3.46 45.93 -26.82
C ASP A 250 -2.32 45.60 -25.84
N TYR A 251 -2.33 44.38 -25.33
CA TYR A 251 -1.25 43.87 -24.50
C TYR A 251 -0.01 43.65 -25.36
N HIS A 252 1.07 44.37 -25.07
CA HIS A 252 2.38 44.11 -25.67
C HIS A 252 2.95 42.83 -25.05
N TYR A 253 2.99 41.74 -25.82
CA TYR A 253 3.67 40.51 -25.39
C TYR A 253 5.01 40.36 -26.12
N ASP A 254 6.09 40.36 -25.35
CA ASP A 254 7.40 39.96 -25.86
C ASP A 254 7.37 38.46 -26.15
N LEU A 255 7.59 38.09 -27.42
CA LEU A 255 7.77 36.69 -27.86
C LEU A 255 8.98 36.00 -27.21
N HIS A 256 9.78 36.73 -26.44
CA HIS A 256 10.93 36.23 -25.70
C HIS A 256 10.50 35.78 -24.30
N TYR A 257 9.53 34.88 -24.21
CA TYR A 257 9.35 34.14 -22.97
C TYR A 257 10.62 33.31 -22.75
N ASN A 258 11.45 33.82 -21.84
CA ASN A 258 12.80 33.33 -21.57
C ASN A 258 12.71 31.85 -21.20
N ALA A 259 13.38 31.03 -22.00
CA ALA A 259 13.46 29.58 -21.83
C ALA A 259 14.32 29.19 -20.61
N ASN A 260 14.00 29.70 -19.42
CA ASN A 260 14.39 29.07 -18.17
C ASN A 260 13.45 27.87 -17.85
N MET A 261 12.99 27.17 -18.89
CA MET A 261 12.26 25.91 -18.78
C MET A 261 13.14 24.73 -18.38
N VAL A 262 14.44 24.95 -18.16
CA VAL A 262 15.34 23.91 -17.63
C VAL A 262 15.01 23.56 -16.17
N ALA A 263 14.27 24.40 -15.44
CA ALA A 263 13.75 24.06 -14.11
C ALA A 263 12.55 23.09 -14.10
N PHE A 264 12.01 22.73 -15.26
CA PHE A 264 10.92 21.74 -15.37
C PHE A 264 11.40 20.29 -15.47
N SER A 265 12.71 20.02 -15.42
CA SER A 265 13.19 18.63 -15.35
C SER A 265 12.92 17.98 -13.98
N GLU A 266 12.67 18.78 -12.94
CA GLU A 266 12.41 18.29 -11.58
C GLU A 266 10.93 18.41 -11.16
N ILE A 267 10.14 19.26 -11.85
CA ILE A 267 8.69 19.31 -11.66
C ILE A 267 8.09 18.27 -12.59
N ASN A 268 7.37 17.32 -12.02
CA ASN A 268 6.62 16.32 -12.77
C ASN A 268 5.65 17.06 -13.71
N THR A 269 6.02 17.24 -14.98
CA THR A 269 5.27 17.98 -16.03
C THR A 269 3.82 17.50 -16.16
N LEU A 270 3.57 16.30 -15.65
CA LEU A 270 2.30 15.65 -15.41
C LEU A 270 1.37 16.45 -14.48
N ASP A 271 1.84 17.05 -13.40
CA ASP A 271 1.02 17.79 -12.44
C ASP A 271 0.49 19.14 -12.97
N MET A 272 0.92 19.55 -14.18
CA MET A 272 0.59 20.85 -14.76
C MET A 272 -0.58 20.83 -15.75
N LEU A 273 -1.17 19.67 -16.02
CA LEU A 273 -2.25 19.54 -17.00
C LEU A 273 -3.63 19.65 -16.34
N PRO A 274 -4.49 20.58 -16.80
CA PRO A 274 -5.82 20.75 -16.23
C PRO A 274 -6.65 19.47 -16.36
N PRO A 275 -7.46 19.12 -15.35
CA PRO A 275 -8.44 18.06 -15.49
C PRO A 275 -9.43 18.33 -16.61
N ASN A 276 -9.78 17.28 -17.36
CA ASN A 276 -10.76 17.24 -18.46
C ASN A 276 -10.27 17.63 -19.87
N GLU A 277 -8.97 17.89 -20.09
CA GLU A 277 -8.46 18.24 -21.44
C GLU A 277 -8.05 17.03 -22.29
N LEU A 278 -7.96 15.84 -21.70
CA LEU A 278 -7.67 14.60 -22.42
C LEU A 278 -8.95 13.99 -23.01
N ASN A 279 -9.03 13.95 -24.34
CA ASN A 279 -10.03 13.14 -25.01
C ASN A 279 -9.80 11.62 -24.73
N PRO A 280 -10.81 10.75 -24.85
CA PRO A 280 -10.71 9.34 -24.47
C PRO A 280 -9.63 8.57 -25.24
N ASN A 281 -9.48 8.87 -26.54
CA ASN A 281 -8.52 8.20 -27.41
C ASN A 281 -7.08 8.56 -27.02
N THR A 282 -6.86 9.83 -26.69
CA THR A 282 -5.60 10.37 -26.21
C THR A 282 -5.23 9.79 -24.85
N ALA A 283 -6.20 9.62 -23.94
CA ALA A 283 -5.97 8.94 -22.66
C ALA A 283 -5.50 7.48 -22.83
N LEU A 284 -6.16 6.71 -23.71
CA LEU A 284 -5.76 5.33 -23.98
C LEU A 284 -4.38 5.22 -24.68
N LEU A 285 -4.00 6.24 -25.46
CA LEU A 285 -2.71 6.31 -26.12
C LEU A 285 -1.57 6.53 -25.11
N TYR A 286 -1.75 7.42 -24.14
CA TYR A 286 -0.68 7.81 -23.23
C TYR A 286 -0.61 6.97 -21.95
N PHE A 287 -1.71 6.39 -21.49
CA PHE A 287 -1.72 5.64 -20.23
C PHE A 287 -1.71 4.12 -20.42
N LYS A 288 -1.21 3.44 -19.39
CA LYS A 288 -1.33 1.99 -19.21
C LYS A 288 -1.36 1.65 -17.72
N TRP A 289 -1.89 0.47 -17.40
CA TRP A 289 -1.80 -0.10 -16.06
C TRP A 289 -0.57 -0.99 -15.94
N ILE A 290 0.14 -0.89 -14.82
CA ILE A 290 1.19 -1.83 -14.39
C ILE A 290 0.87 -2.33 -12.98
N GLU A 291 1.47 -3.43 -12.56
CA GLU A 291 1.40 -3.85 -11.16
C GLU A 291 2.17 -2.88 -10.27
N ALA A 292 1.67 -2.61 -9.06
CA ALA A 292 2.44 -1.94 -8.03
C ALA A 292 3.69 -2.76 -7.71
N SER A 293 4.85 -2.11 -7.73
CA SER A 293 6.15 -2.77 -7.57
C SER A 293 6.74 -2.55 -6.18
N LEU A 294 7.93 -3.13 -5.95
CA LEU A 294 8.71 -2.83 -4.75
C LEU A 294 9.07 -1.33 -4.67
N ASP A 295 9.24 -0.64 -5.79
CA ASP A 295 9.54 0.80 -5.80
C ASP A 295 8.36 1.62 -5.25
N ASP A 296 7.12 1.17 -5.50
CA ASP A 296 5.93 1.81 -4.93
C ASP A 296 5.80 1.53 -3.42
N VAL A 297 6.31 0.39 -2.94
CA VAL A 297 6.47 0.13 -1.50
C VAL A 297 7.49 1.09 -0.88
N GLU A 298 8.59 1.39 -1.57
CA GLU A 298 9.59 2.35 -1.09
C GLU A 298 9.04 3.76 -0.93
N LYS A 299 8.07 4.16 -1.76
CA LYS A 299 7.37 5.46 -1.63
C LYS A 299 6.64 5.63 -0.32
N LEU A 300 6.34 4.55 0.40
CA LEU A 300 5.77 4.64 1.75
C LEU A 300 6.76 5.22 2.78
N PHE A 301 8.05 5.22 2.44
CA PHE A 301 9.15 5.60 3.33
C PHE A 301 9.90 6.84 2.88
N THR A 302 9.59 7.39 1.70
CA THR A 302 10.10 8.67 1.24
C THR A 302 9.18 9.79 1.71
N SER A 303 9.75 10.82 2.34
CA SER A 303 9.08 12.11 2.52
C SER A 303 9.19 12.90 1.23
N ASP A 304 8.07 13.39 0.70
CA ASP A 304 8.07 14.32 -0.42
C ASP A 304 8.64 15.68 0.09
N GLY A 305 9.96 15.81 0.17
CA GLY A 305 10.61 17.02 0.70
C GLY A 305 12.03 16.90 1.30
N GLU A 306 12.86 15.95 0.84
CA GLU A 306 14.34 16.05 0.97
C GLU A 306 15.01 15.86 -0.39
#